data_AF-A0A538PUI9-F1
#
_entry.id   AF-A0A538PUI9-F1
#
_cell.length_a   1.000
_cell.length_b   1.000
_cell.length_c   1.000
_cell.angle_alpha   90.00
_cell.angle_beta   90.00
_cell.angle_gamma   90.00
#
_symmetry.space_group_name_H-M   'P 1'
#
loop_
_entity.id
_entity.type
_entity.pdbx_description
1 polymer ?
#
loop_
_entity_poly.entity_id
_entity_poly.type
_entity_poly.pdbx_seq_one_letter_code
_entity_poly.pdbx_strand_id
1 'polypeptide(L)'
;SLADRDRALFRHSLFVGVEMTDSLVHREGELLVRNILGLDPAENVLAVAARLRPFQVIRFLLRDARAATQDLVRLLEGHRAAGRGGCDGALLFSCLGRGAHLFGEPDHDSRLFRQYVGDVPVGGFFCNGEIGPVGGTTFLHGYTSSFALFRRRA
;
A
#
# COMPACT_ATOMS: atom_id res chain seq x y z
N SER A 1 16.93 19.37 -0.21
CA SER A 1 15.70 20.10 -0.64
C SER A 1 14.82 19.12 -1.40
N LEU A 2 13.52 19.00 -1.09
CA LEU A 2 12.61 18.13 -1.84
C LEU A 2 12.36 18.69 -3.26
N ALA A 3 12.20 17.80 -4.24
CA ALA A 3 11.77 18.15 -5.59
C ALA A 3 10.35 18.76 -5.58
N ASP A 4 10.02 19.59 -6.57
CA ASP A 4 8.75 20.34 -6.59
C ASP A 4 7.52 19.42 -6.53
N ARG A 5 7.60 18.27 -7.19
CA ARG A 5 6.57 17.23 -7.14
C ARG A 5 6.36 16.71 -5.72
N ASP A 6 7.44 16.38 -5.02
CA ASP A 6 7.37 15.84 -3.67
C ASP A 6 6.88 16.91 -2.68
N ARG A 7 7.25 18.18 -2.91
CA ARG A 7 6.69 19.32 -2.17
C ARG A 7 5.18 19.46 -2.38
N ALA A 8 4.69 19.25 -3.61
CA ALA A 8 3.26 19.29 -3.90
C ALA A 8 2.52 18.14 -3.20
N LEU A 9 3.06 16.92 -3.26
CA LEU A 9 2.52 15.76 -2.55
C LEU A 9 2.53 15.99 -1.02
N PHE A 10 3.60 16.57 -0.47
CA PHE A 10 3.72 16.80 0.97
C PHE A 10 2.56 17.63 1.56
N ARG A 11 1.94 18.52 0.77
CA ARG A 11 0.84 19.37 1.25
C ARG A 11 -0.45 18.61 1.53
N HIS A 12 -0.69 17.49 0.84
CA HIS A 12 -2.01 16.81 0.87
C HIS A 12 -1.92 15.28 1.00
N SER A 13 -0.72 14.72 0.94
CA SER A 13 -0.46 13.28 0.83
C SER A 13 0.59 12.82 1.84
N LEU A 14 0.65 13.45 3.02
CA LEU A 14 1.63 13.12 4.06
C LEU A 14 1.10 12.07 5.05
N PHE A 15 1.91 11.04 5.27
CA PHE A 15 1.63 9.92 6.17
C PHE A 15 2.82 9.65 7.08
N VAL A 16 2.61 8.84 8.09
CA VAL A 16 3.67 8.28 8.94
C VAL A 16 3.68 6.77 8.78
N GLY A 17 4.82 6.22 8.38
CA GLY A 17 5.12 4.80 8.51
C GLY A 17 5.74 4.54 9.88
N VAL A 18 5.14 3.62 10.64
CA VAL A 18 5.63 3.20 11.95
C VAL A 18 6.30 1.84 11.81
N GLU A 19 7.54 1.73 12.27
CA GLU A 19 8.24 0.45 12.30
C GLU A 19 7.74 -0.38 13.48
N MET A 20 7.32 -1.61 13.20
CA MET A 20 6.69 -2.50 14.19
C MET A 20 7.66 -3.57 14.73
N THR A 21 8.85 -3.66 14.15
CA THR A 21 9.93 -4.59 14.56
C THR A 21 11.10 -3.80 15.11
N ASP A 22 11.81 -4.38 16.09
CA ASP A 22 13.05 -3.79 16.65
C ASP A 22 14.28 -4.14 15.80
N SER A 23 14.09 -4.37 14.49
CA SER A 23 15.14 -4.81 13.57
C SER A 23 15.95 -3.62 13.06
N LEU A 24 17.28 -3.71 13.12
CA LEU A 24 18.19 -2.74 12.47
C LEU A 24 18.21 -2.91 10.93
N VAL A 25 17.71 -4.03 10.42
CA VAL A 25 17.62 -4.33 8.99
C VAL A 25 16.25 -3.90 8.51
N HIS A 26 16.22 -2.84 7.71
CA HIS A 26 15.01 -2.25 7.16
C HIS A 26 14.63 -2.97 5.87
N ARG A 27 13.40 -3.48 5.76
CA ARG A 27 12.88 -4.04 4.50
C ARG A 27 11.72 -3.19 4.00
N GLU A 28 11.71 -2.93 2.69
CA GLU A 28 10.53 -2.36 2.02
C GLU A 28 9.31 -3.24 2.31
N GLY A 29 8.20 -2.63 2.75
CA GLY A 29 6.95 -3.33 3.09
C GLY A 29 6.72 -3.64 4.58
N GLU A 30 7.62 -3.26 5.49
CA GLU A 30 7.48 -3.54 6.93
C GLU A 30 6.93 -2.36 7.77
N LEU A 31 6.56 -1.26 7.13
CA LEU A 31 6.03 -0.07 7.81
C LEU A 31 4.51 -0.10 7.90
N LEU A 32 4.00 0.19 9.10
CA LEU A 32 2.58 0.39 9.32
C LEU A 32 2.20 1.84 9.00
N VAL A 33 1.53 2.06 7.86
CA VAL A 33 1.16 3.39 7.37
C VAL A 33 -0.02 3.96 8.16
N ARG A 34 0.09 5.20 8.61
CA ARG A 34 -0.90 5.92 9.44
C ARG A 34 -1.08 7.37 9.03
N ASN A 35 -2.29 7.85 9.29
CA ASN A 35 -2.66 9.25 9.07
C ASN A 35 -2.01 10.15 10.11
N ILE A 36 -1.61 11.34 9.67
CA ILE A 36 -1.41 12.48 10.55
C ILE A 36 -2.78 13.09 10.83
N LEU A 37 -3.12 13.23 12.10
CA LEU A 37 -4.41 13.77 12.54
C LEU A 37 -4.36 15.29 12.71
N GLY A 38 -3.20 15.83 13.07
CA GLY A 38 -3.02 17.26 13.29
C GLY A 38 -1.65 17.59 13.84
N LEU A 39 -1.36 18.89 13.87
CA LEU A 39 -0.14 19.47 14.41
C LEU A 39 -0.55 20.60 15.38
N ASP A 40 0.10 20.66 16.53
CA ASP A 40 0.08 21.81 17.43
C ASP A 40 1.50 22.39 17.53
N PRO A 41 1.78 23.51 16.83
CA PRO A 41 3.09 24.15 16.89
C PRO A 41 3.41 24.79 18.25
N ALA A 42 2.40 25.19 19.03
CA ALA A 42 2.63 25.83 20.34
C ALA A 42 3.20 24.79 21.33
N GLU A 43 2.62 23.60 21.31
CA GLU A 43 3.03 22.48 22.17
C GLU A 43 4.07 21.56 21.51
N ASN A 44 4.47 21.83 20.26
CA ASN A 44 5.35 21.00 19.43
C ASN A 44 4.86 19.53 19.32
N VAL A 45 3.55 19.35 19.18
CA VAL A 45 2.92 18.02 19.11
C VAL A 45 2.50 17.70 17.68
N LEU A 46 2.76 16.47 17.26
CA LEU A 46 2.22 15.87 16.05
C LEU A 46 1.31 14.70 16.43
N ALA A 47 0.02 14.80 16.14
CA ALA A 47 -0.93 13.73 16.38
C ALA A 47 -0.96 12.76 15.19
N VAL A 48 -0.84 11.46 15.48
CA VAL A 48 -0.88 10.38 14.49
C VAL A 48 -1.94 9.35 14.86
N ALA A 49 -2.52 8.68 13.87
CA ALA A 49 -3.55 7.65 14.05
C ALA A 49 -2.97 6.30 14.54
N ALA A 50 -1.99 6.34 15.43
CA ALA A 50 -1.36 5.16 16.02
C ALA A 50 -0.93 5.42 17.45
N ARG A 51 -0.91 4.35 18.24
CA ARG A 51 -0.28 4.35 19.56
C ARG A 51 1.21 4.11 19.39
N LEU A 52 2.01 5.15 19.61
CA LEU A 52 3.46 5.08 19.58
C LEU A 52 4.02 4.71 20.97
N ARG A 53 5.16 4.04 20.99
CA ARG A 53 5.99 3.80 22.17
C ARG A 53 7.29 4.60 22.06
N PRO A 54 7.92 4.98 23.19
CA PRO A 54 9.26 5.56 23.18
C PRO A 54 10.23 4.72 22.35
N PHE A 55 11.13 5.39 21.63
CA PHE A 55 12.16 4.80 20.78
C PHE A 55 11.67 4.05 19.54
N GLN A 56 10.38 4.11 19.19
CA GLN A 56 9.93 3.63 17.88
C GLN A 56 10.44 4.52 16.76
N VAL A 57 10.96 3.88 15.71
CA VAL A 57 11.34 4.56 14.47
C VAL A 57 10.07 4.86 13.67
N ILE A 58 9.97 6.11 13.23
CA ILE A 58 8.94 6.55 12.31
C ILE A 58 9.58 7.15 11.06
N ARG A 59 8.85 7.07 9.95
CA ARG A 59 9.23 7.68 8.68
C ARG A 59 8.07 8.47 8.11
N PHE A 60 8.32 9.69 7.65
CA PHE A 60 7.35 10.40 6.83
C PHE A 60 7.26 9.78 5.45
N LEU A 61 6.04 9.48 5.02
CA LEU A 61 5.76 8.86 3.73
C LEU A 61 4.89 9.80 2.91
N LEU A 62 5.18 9.87 1.61
CA LEU A 62 4.33 10.52 0.64
C LEU A 62 3.45 9.48 -0.03
N ARG A 63 2.15 9.75 -0.08
CA ARG A 63 1.23 8.96 -0.85
C ARG A 63 1.33 9.33 -2.31
N ASP A 64 2.00 8.46 -3.05
CA ASP A 64 2.40 8.67 -4.42
C ASP A 64 1.82 7.59 -5.34
N ALA A 65 1.03 8.02 -6.32
CA ALA A 65 0.47 7.17 -7.37
C ALA A 65 1.55 6.41 -8.15
N ARG A 66 2.68 7.06 -8.48
CA ARG A 66 3.78 6.45 -9.25
C ARG A 66 4.44 5.33 -8.46
N ALA A 67 4.70 5.55 -7.18
CA ALA A 67 5.26 4.52 -6.30
C ALA A 67 4.27 3.35 -6.16
N ALA A 68 2.98 3.62 -5.94
CA ALA A 68 1.95 2.59 -5.84
C ALA A 68 1.81 1.77 -7.14
N THR A 69 1.94 2.40 -8.32
CA THR A 69 1.99 1.71 -9.62
C THR A 69 3.23 0.82 -9.72
N GLN A 70 4.40 1.33 -9.38
CA GLN A 70 5.66 0.59 -9.44
C GLN A 70 5.65 -0.63 -8.52
N ASP A 71 5.14 -0.48 -7.29
CA ASP A 71 5.03 -1.59 -6.34
C ASP A 71 4.11 -2.69 -6.87
N LEU A 72 2.95 -2.32 -7.43
CA LEU A 72 2.03 -3.29 -8.03
C LEU A 72 2.67 -3.99 -9.24
N VAL A 73 3.33 -3.25 -10.12
CA VAL A 73 4.05 -3.82 -11.28
C VAL A 73 5.10 -4.84 -10.81
N ARG A 74 5.93 -4.50 -9.82
CA ARG A 74 6.94 -5.42 -9.26
C ARG A 74 6.31 -6.72 -8.75
N LEU A 75 5.18 -6.64 -8.05
CA LEU A 75 4.46 -7.82 -7.55
C LEU A 75 3.93 -8.71 -8.68
N LEU A 76 3.32 -8.10 -9.70
CA LEU A 76 2.76 -8.82 -10.85
C LEU A 76 3.86 -9.45 -11.73
N GLU A 77 4.96 -8.73 -11.95
CA GLU A 77 6.16 -9.26 -12.64
C GLU A 77 6.77 -10.42 -11.87
N GLY A 78 6.92 -10.29 -10.55
CA GLY A 78 7.40 -11.37 -9.69
C GLY A 78 6.51 -12.61 -9.74
N HIS A 79 5.17 -12.42 -9.75
CA HIS A 79 4.23 -13.52 -9.93
C HIS A 79 4.41 -14.24 -11.26
N ARG A 80 4.53 -13.48 -12.36
CA ARG A 80 4.77 -14.03 -13.70
C ARG A 80 6.10 -14.79 -13.78
N ALA A 81 7.16 -14.22 -13.22
CA ALA A 81 8.50 -14.81 -13.20
C ALA A 81 8.57 -16.10 -12.38
N ALA A 82 7.78 -16.20 -11.30
CA ALA A 82 7.70 -17.41 -10.48
C ALA A 82 7.05 -18.62 -11.18
N GLY A 83 6.55 -18.47 -12.40
CA GLY A 83 6.08 -19.58 -13.23
C GLY A 83 4.89 -20.35 -12.64
N ARG A 84 4.08 -19.71 -11.78
CA ARG A 84 2.98 -20.35 -11.03
C ARG A 84 1.77 -20.78 -11.90
N GLY A 85 1.95 -20.90 -13.22
CA GLY A 85 0.89 -21.14 -14.20
C GLY A 85 -0.03 -19.92 -14.37
N GLY A 86 -0.86 -19.92 -15.41
CA GLY A 86 -1.95 -18.95 -15.51
C GLY A 86 -2.96 -19.13 -14.37
N CYS A 87 -3.72 -18.08 -14.05
CA CYS A 87 -4.89 -18.18 -13.18
C CYS A 87 -6.16 -18.34 -14.04
N ASP A 88 -7.17 -19.05 -13.52
CA ASP A 88 -8.50 -19.12 -14.15
C ASP A 88 -9.38 -17.93 -13.76
N GLY A 89 -9.00 -17.21 -12.71
CA GLY A 89 -9.65 -15.99 -12.27
C GLY A 89 -8.95 -15.36 -11.07
N ALA A 90 -9.39 -14.15 -10.72
CA ALA A 90 -8.87 -13.41 -9.59
C ALA A 90 -9.97 -12.68 -8.81
N LEU A 91 -9.72 -12.44 -7.53
CA LEU A 91 -10.44 -11.47 -6.71
C LEU A 91 -9.51 -10.29 -6.39
N LEU A 92 -9.98 -9.08 -6.65
CA LEU A 92 -9.28 -7.83 -6.36
C LEU A 92 -9.99 -7.09 -5.22
N PHE A 93 -9.28 -6.87 -4.11
CA PHE A 93 -9.73 -6.07 -2.98
C PHE A 93 -8.90 -4.79 -2.93
N SER A 94 -9.46 -3.68 -3.40
CA SER A 94 -8.75 -2.40 -3.50
C SER A 94 -9.20 -1.44 -2.41
N CYS A 95 -8.26 -0.79 -1.73
CA CYS A 95 -8.61 0.18 -0.68
C CYS A 95 -9.37 1.38 -1.27
N LEU A 96 -10.35 1.93 -0.54
CA LEU A 96 -11.09 3.16 -0.88
C LEU A 96 -10.19 4.37 -1.15
N GLY A 97 -8.97 4.37 -0.59
CA GLY A 97 -8.01 5.41 -0.93
C GLY A 97 -7.57 5.34 -2.40
N ARG A 98 -7.53 4.17 -3.04
CA ARG A 98 -6.99 3.95 -4.39
C ARG A 98 -8.02 4.33 -5.47
N GLY A 99 -7.80 3.87 -6.70
CA GLY A 99 -8.66 4.17 -7.84
C GLY A 99 -8.43 5.57 -8.41
N ALA A 100 -9.44 6.12 -9.07
CA ALA A 100 -9.31 7.36 -9.87
C ALA A 100 -8.82 8.56 -9.06
N HIS A 101 -9.13 8.65 -7.76
CA HIS A 101 -8.62 9.73 -6.92
C HIS A 101 -7.10 9.68 -6.74
N LEU A 102 -6.51 8.48 -6.64
CA LEU A 102 -5.07 8.32 -6.52
C LEU A 102 -4.38 8.37 -7.88
N PHE A 103 -4.90 7.62 -8.85
CA PHE A 103 -4.23 7.38 -10.13
C PHE A 103 -4.61 8.37 -11.25
N GLY A 104 -5.66 9.17 -11.05
CA GLY A 104 -6.22 10.05 -12.08
C GLY A 104 -7.07 9.34 -13.13
N GLU A 105 -7.26 8.03 -12.99
CA GLU A 105 -7.98 7.19 -13.96
C GLU A 105 -8.69 6.00 -13.29
N PRO A 106 -9.82 5.54 -13.83
CA PRO A 106 -10.48 4.34 -13.34
C PRO A 106 -9.71 3.07 -13.67
N ASP A 107 -10.03 1.98 -12.95
CA ASP A 107 -9.62 0.61 -13.26
C ASP A 107 -8.10 0.31 -13.25
N HIS A 108 -7.27 1.23 -12.75
CA HIS A 108 -5.80 1.16 -12.76
C HIS A 108 -5.24 -0.21 -12.34
N ASP A 109 -5.56 -0.68 -11.12
CA ASP A 109 -5.05 -1.94 -10.59
C ASP A 109 -5.50 -3.15 -11.44
N SER A 110 -6.77 -3.18 -11.87
CA SER A 110 -7.31 -4.27 -12.69
C SER A 110 -6.73 -4.28 -14.11
N ARG A 111 -6.40 -3.10 -14.65
CA ARG A 111 -5.80 -2.96 -15.98
C ARG A 111 -4.36 -3.47 -15.98
N LEU A 112 -3.59 -3.09 -14.96
CA LEU A 112 -2.24 -3.62 -14.75
C LEU A 112 -2.28 -5.14 -14.54
N PHE A 113 -3.22 -5.64 -13.75
CA PHE A 113 -3.39 -7.08 -13.59
C PHE A 113 -3.56 -7.80 -14.93
N ARG A 114 -4.47 -7.33 -15.80
CA ARG A 114 -4.69 -7.92 -17.13
C ARG A 114 -3.44 -7.87 -18.01
N GLN A 115 -2.69 -6.77 -17.95
CA GLN A 115 -1.46 -6.60 -18.73
C GLN A 115 -0.36 -7.60 -18.34
N TYR A 116 -0.22 -7.90 -17.05
CA TYR A 116 0.90 -8.71 -16.54
C TYR A 116 0.56 -10.17 -16.31
N VAL A 117 -0.69 -10.49 -15.94
CA VAL A 117 -1.12 -11.85 -15.58
C VAL A 117 -1.96 -12.48 -16.67
N GLY A 118 -2.83 -11.70 -17.33
CA GLY A 118 -3.65 -12.14 -18.44
C GLY A 118 -5.11 -11.71 -18.31
N ASP A 119 -5.84 -11.86 -19.41
CA ASP A 119 -7.24 -11.48 -19.48
C ASP A 119 -8.15 -12.60 -18.95
N VAL A 120 -8.26 -12.68 -17.62
CA VAL A 120 -9.15 -13.60 -16.91
C VAL A 120 -10.23 -12.85 -16.15
N PRO A 121 -11.37 -13.49 -15.80
CA PRO A 121 -12.38 -12.86 -14.96
C PRO A 121 -11.80 -12.35 -13.63
N VAL A 122 -11.99 -11.06 -13.37
CA VAL A 122 -11.62 -10.41 -12.10
C VAL A 122 -12.90 -9.94 -11.42
N GLY A 123 -13.19 -10.51 -10.25
CA GLY A 123 -14.24 -10.03 -9.34
C GLY A 123 -13.63 -9.29 -8.15
N GLY A 124 -14.47 -8.79 -7.24
CA GLY A 124 -14.01 -8.18 -5.99
C GLY A 124 -14.83 -6.98 -5.54
N PHE A 125 -14.27 -6.17 -4.64
CA PHE A 125 -14.91 -4.97 -4.11
C PHE A 125 -13.90 -3.99 -3.53
N PHE A 126 -14.35 -2.75 -3.28
CA PHE A 126 -13.57 -1.77 -2.55
C PHE A 126 -13.69 -1.95 -1.04
N CYS A 127 -12.57 -1.92 -0.33
CA CYS A 127 -12.50 -2.11 1.12
C CYS A 127 -11.84 -0.91 1.82
N ASN A 128 -12.03 -0.77 3.14
CA ASN A 128 -11.38 0.28 3.93
C ASN A 128 -10.18 -0.24 4.75
N GLY A 129 -9.51 -1.27 4.23
CA GLY A 129 -8.31 -1.82 4.83
C GLY A 129 -8.23 -3.33 4.74
N GLU A 130 -7.11 -3.85 5.22
CA GLU A 130 -6.75 -5.26 5.24
C GLU A 130 -6.23 -5.66 6.61
N ILE A 131 -6.56 -6.87 7.08
CA ILE A 131 -6.05 -7.41 8.33
C ILE A 131 -4.90 -8.36 7.99
N GLY A 132 -3.69 -8.05 8.46
CA GLY A 132 -2.49 -8.82 8.12
C GLY A 132 -1.37 -8.66 9.13
N PRO A 133 -0.43 -9.62 9.19
CA PRO A 133 0.66 -9.60 10.16
C PRO A 133 1.77 -8.60 9.78
N VAL A 134 2.37 -7.96 10.78
CA VAL A 134 3.66 -7.27 10.71
C VAL A 134 4.45 -7.64 11.96
N GLY A 135 5.68 -8.12 11.82
CA GLY A 135 6.51 -8.47 12.98
C GLY A 135 5.88 -9.51 13.92
N GLY A 136 5.09 -10.45 13.41
CA GLY A 136 4.41 -11.48 14.20
C GLY A 136 3.13 -11.03 14.92
N THR A 137 2.71 -9.77 14.76
CA THR A 137 1.46 -9.23 15.33
C THR A 137 0.51 -8.81 14.21
N THR A 138 -0.80 -8.96 14.43
CA THR A 138 -1.83 -8.58 13.44
C THR A 138 -2.17 -7.10 13.52
N PHE A 139 -2.22 -6.43 12.36
CA PHE A 139 -2.59 -5.03 12.25
C PHE A 139 -3.64 -4.80 11.16
N LEU A 140 -4.34 -3.67 11.27
CA LEU A 140 -5.11 -3.09 10.17
C LEU A 140 -4.19 -2.26 9.27
N HIS A 141 -4.12 -2.65 8.01
CA HIS A 141 -3.40 -2.01 6.92
C HIS A 141 -4.34 -1.14 6.12
N GLY A 142 -3.90 0.07 5.80
CA GLY A 142 -4.62 1.00 4.93
C GLY A 142 -3.87 1.20 3.61
N TYR A 143 -4.56 1.72 2.61
CA TYR A 143 -3.97 2.08 1.30
C TYR A 143 -3.40 0.90 0.50
N THR A 144 -3.79 -0.33 0.85
CA THR A 144 -3.36 -1.56 0.17
C THR A 144 -4.24 -1.91 -1.03
N SER A 145 -3.77 -2.86 -1.83
CA SER A 145 -4.53 -3.53 -2.88
C SER A 145 -4.05 -4.97 -2.95
N SER A 146 -5.00 -5.90 -2.88
CA SER A 146 -4.67 -7.31 -2.68
C SER A 146 -5.41 -8.17 -3.69
N PHE A 147 -4.67 -9.09 -4.29
CA PHE A 147 -5.16 -10.04 -5.28
C PHE A 147 -5.19 -11.45 -4.67
N ALA A 148 -6.33 -12.12 -4.77
CA ALA A 148 -6.42 -13.56 -4.58
C ALA A 148 -6.55 -14.22 -5.95
N LEU A 149 -5.54 -15.01 -6.32
CA LEU A 149 -5.51 -15.71 -7.60
C LEU A 149 -5.91 -17.17 -7.40
N PHE A 150 -6.78 -17.67 -8.28
CA PHE A 150 -7.25 -19.05 -8.20
C PHE A 150 -7.19 -19.71 -9.58
N ARG A 151 -7.04 -21.04 -9.54
CA ARG A 151 -7.04 -21.91 -10.71
C ARG A 151 -7.71 -23.22 -10.33
N ARG A 152 -8.22 -23.94 -11.33
CA ARG A 152 -8.70 -25.31 -11.18
C ARG A 152 -7.58 -26.16 -10.65
N ARG A 153 -7.95 -27.08 -9.77
CA ARG A 153 -7.06 -28.15 -9.33
C ARG A 153 -6.78 -29.04 -10.54
N ALA A 154 -5.49 -29.30 -10.79
CA ALA A 154 -5.06 -30.28 -11.78
C ALA A 154 -5.51 -31.68 -11.38
#